data_AF-A0A8K1LM43-F1
#
_entry.id   AF-A0A8K1LM43-F1
#
_cell.length_a   1.000
_cell.length_b   1.000
_cell.length_c   1.000
_cell.angle_alpha   90.00
_cell.angle_beta   90.00
_cell.angle_gamma   90.00
#
_symmetry.space_group_name_H-M   'P 1'
#
loop_
_entity.id
_entity.type
_entity.pdbx_description
1 polymer ?
#
loop_
_entity_poly.entity_id
_entity_poly.type
_entity_poly.pdbx_seq_one_letter_code
_entity_poly.pdbx_strand_id
1 'polypeptide(L)'
;MGASLLPWLLLLLLVMSHSAQAAILEVNGNLSCRCAKTTSEYISPKKYESIEIRPVGSSCRRTEIIIKLKTSGKVCVNPEAPWVKKLLKRIASTKKK
;
A
#
# COMPACT_ATOMS: atom_id res chain seq x y z
N MET A 1 -49.06 25.98 -7.07
CA MET A 1 -47.68 26.08 -6.54
C MET A 1 -47.22 24.66 -6.26
N GLY A 2 -46.24 24.08 -6.96
CA GLY A 2 -45.79 22.72 -6.61
C GLY A 2 -45.06 21.86 -7.63
N ALA A 3 -44.57 22.38 -8.77
CA ALA A 3 -43.95 21.52 -9.80
C ALA A 3 -42.49 21.87 -10.18
N SER A 4 -41.82 22.77 -9.45
CA SER A 4 -40.42 23.16 -9.78
C SER A 4 -39.35 22.47 -8.93
N LEU A 5 -39.71 21.47 -8.11
CA LEU A 5 -38.74 20.73 -7.28
C LEU A 5 -38.21 19.46 -7.96
N LEU A 6 -38.89 18.97 -9.00
CA LEU A 6 -38.50 17.78 -9.76
C LEU A 6 -37.10 17.93 -10.43
N PRO A 7 -36.76 19.06 -11.09
CA PRO A 7 -35.46 19.20 -11.74
C PRO A 7 -34.32 19.28 -10.72
N TRP A 8 -34.57 19.92 -9.57
CA TRP A 8 -33.60 20.06 -8.49
C TRP A 8 -33.32 18.71 -7.81
N LEU A 9 -34.37 17.91 -7.59
CA LEU A 9 -34.25 16.57 -7.02
C LEU A 9 -33.45 15.65 -7.95
N LEU A 10 -33.69 15.74 -9.26
CA LEU A 10 -32.92 15.03 -10.29
C LEU A 10 -31.43 15.45 -10.29
N LEU A 11 -31.13 16.74 -10.17
CA LEU A 11 -29.75 17.22 -10.12
C LEU A 11 -29.00 16.74 -8.87
N LEU A 12 -29.67 16.73 -7.71
CA LEU A 12 -29.10 16.21 -6.46
C LEU A 12 -28.77 14.72 -6.58
N LEU A 13 -29.66 13.91 -7.20
CA LEU A 13 -29.41 12.48 -7.43
C LEU A 13 -28.19 12.24 -8.35
N LEU A 14 -28.03 13.04 -9.42
CA LEU A 14 -26.85 12.95 -10.29
C LEU A 14 -25.55 13.30 -9.56
N VAL A 15 -25.54 14.32 -8.69
CA VAL A 15 -24.33 14.71 -7.93
C VAL A 15 -23.91 13.61 -6.95
N MET A 16 -24.86 12.93 -6.30
CA MET A 16 -24.57 11.81 -5.40
C MET A 16 -23.96 10.61 -6.15
N SER A 17 -24.35 10.39 -7.41
CA SER A 17 -23.78 9.31 -8.23
C SER A 17 -22.32 9.55 -8.64
N HIS A 18 -21.91 10.82 -8.76
CA HIS A 18 -20.56 11.19 -9.20
C HIS A 18 -19.53 11.25 -8.07
N SER A 19 -19.99 11.15 -6.81
CA SER A 19 -19.12 11.14 -5.61
C SER A 19 -18.53 9.76 -5.30
N ALA A 20 -18.76 8.77 -6.17
CA ALA A 20 -17.98 7.54 -6.20
C ALA A 20 -16.67 7.78 -6.97
N GLN A 21 -15.88 8.77 -6.54
CA GLN A 21 -14.52 8.96 -7.04
C GLN A 21 -13.66 7.81 -6.51
N ALA A 22 -13.61 6.76 -7.34
CA ALA A 22 -12.43 6.01 -7.72
C ALA A 22 -11.33 5.92 -6.63
N ALA A 23 -11.65 5.30 -5.49
CA ALA A 23 -10.65 4.52 -4.80
C ALA A 23 -10.51 3.21 -5.59
N ILE A 24 -9.78 3.25 -6.71
CA ILE A 24 -9.22 2.06 -7.34
C ILE A 24 -8.16 1.56 -6.36
N LEU A 25 -8.61 0.90 -5.28
CA LEU A 25 -7.76 -0.05 -4.60
C LEU A 25 -7.63 -1.20 -5.59
N GLU A 26 -6.45 -1.31 -6.18
CA GLU A 26 -6.06 -2.51 -6.89
C GLU A 26 -6.16 -3.70 -5.92
N VAL A 27 -7.35 -4.32 -5.86
CA VAL A 27 -7.57 -5.65 -5.30
C VAL A 27 -6.99 -6.63 -6.31
N ASN A 28 -5.70 -6.50 -6.57
CA ASN A 28 -4.98 -7.46 -7.37
C ASN A 28 -4.76 -8.66 -6.45
N GLY A 29 -5.55 -9.71 -6.71
CA GLY A 29 -5.82 -10.83 -5.82
C GLY A 29 -4.59 -11.52 -5.24
N ASN A 30 -4.58 -11.65 -3.91
CA ASN A 30 -3.59 -12.46 -3.24
C ASN A 30 -4.10 -12.93 -1.87
N LEU A 31 -4.20 -14.24 -1.69
CA LEU A 31 -4.78 -14.87 -0.52
C LEU A 31 -3.92 -14.57 0.74
N SER A 32 -4.37 -13.70 1.63
CA SER A 32 -3.75 -13.45 2.95
C SER A 32 -2.36 -12.79 2.96
N CYS A 33 -2.01 -11.95 1.99
CA CYS A 33 -0.84 -11.05 2.13
C CYS A 33 -1.00 -10.13 3.35
N ARG A 34 0.10 -9.83 4.07
CA ARG A 34 0.06 -8.95 5.26
C ARG A 34 0.03 -7.47 4.90
N CYS A 35 0.50 -7.12 3.72
CA CYS A 35 0.58 -5.76 3.23
C CYS A 35 -0.59 -5.46 2.29
N ALA A 36 -1.55 -4.66 2.75
CA ALA A 36 -2.62 -4.14 1.90
C ALA A 36 -2.12 -3.00 0.98
N LYS A 37 -1.16 -2.20 1.45
CA LYS A 37 -0.56 -1.09 0.72
C LYS A 37 0.95 -1.10 0.91
N THR A 38 1.69 -0.61 -0.09
CA THR A 38 3.13 -0.43 -0.02
C THR A 38 3.49 1.03 -0.28
N THR A 39 4.56 1.52 0.35
CA THR A 39 5.13 2.83 0.02
C THR A 39 6.44 2.66 -0.77
N SER A 40 6.66 3.56 -1.72
CA SER A 40 7.93 3.67 -2.45
C SER A 40 8.80 4.81 -1.91
N GLU A 41 8.29 5.59 -0.94
CA GLU A 41 9.03 6.69 -0.34
C GLU A 41 10.27 6.20 0.41
N TYR A 42 11.35 6.99 0.34
CA TYR A 42 12.59 6.65 1.01
C TYR A 42 12.45 6.79 2.52
N ILE A 43 12.80 5.73 3.26
CA ILE A 43 12.81 5.73 4.72
C ILE A 43 14.24 5.56 5.20
N SER A 44 14.72 6.50 6.02
CA SER A 44 16.08 6.44 6.56
C SER A 44 16.28 5.20 7.46
N PRO A 45 17.38 4.42 7.26
CA PRO A 45 17.71 3.26 8.09
C PRO A 45 17.82 3.54 9.59
N LYS A 46 18.08 4.79 10.00
CA LYS A 46 18.13 5.20 11.41
C LYS A 46 16.81 4.96 12.14
N LYS A 47 15.69 4.98 11.40
CA LYS A 47 14.33 4.78 11.92
C LYS A 47 13.97 3.30 12.06
N TYR A 48 14.76 2.38 11.49
CA TYR A 48 14.43 0.96 11.46
C TYR A 48 14.70 0.35 12.84
N GLU A 49 13.73 -0.40 13.34
CA GLU A 49 13.87 -1.30 14.47
C GLU A 49 14.22 -2.72 13.97
N SER A 50 13.46 -3.21 12.99
CA SER A 50 13.70 -4.50 12.35
C SER A 50 13.17 -4.54 10.92
N ILE A 51 13.66 -5.49 10.14
CA ILE A 51 13.26 -5.70 8.74
C ILE A 51 12.84 -7.16 8.61
N GLU A 52 11.61 -7.38 8.15
CA GLU A 52 11.04 -8.69 7.87
C GLU A 52 10.85 -8.82 6.35
N ILE A 53 11.46 -9.84 5.75
CA ILE A 53 11.37 -10.13 4.32
C ILE A 53 10.57 -11.42 4.18
N ARG A 54 9.39 -11.35 3.57
CA ARG A 54 8.55 -12.51 3.28
C ARG A 54 8.61 -12.80 1.78
N PRO A 55 9.29 -13.88 1.36
CA PRO A 55 9.35 -14.25 -0.04
C PRO A 55 7.97 -14.70 -0.55
N VAL A 56 7.86 -14.86 -1.86
CA VAL A 56 6.67 -15.47 -2.49
C VAL A 56 6.42 -16.85 -1.91
N GLY A 57 5.17 -17.16 -1.61
CA GLY A 57 4.76 -18.43 -1.01
C GLY A 57 3.36 -18.85 -1.46
N SER A 58 2.86 -19.94 -0.86
CA SER A 58 1.51 -20.46 -1.12
C SER A 58 0.40 -19.51 -0.68
N SER A 59 0.63 -18.79 0.42
CA SER A 59 -0.28 -17.75 0.92
C SER A 59 -0.15 -16.50 0.06
N CYS A 60 1.01 -15.83 0.07
CA CYS A 60 1.18 -14.58 -0.69
C CYS A 60 2.07 -14.81 -1.92
N ARG A 61 1.52 -14.60 -3.12
CA ARG A 61 2.22 -14.65 -4.42
C ARG A 61 3.16 -13.48 -4.69
N ARG A 62 3.31 -12.55 -3.74
CA ARG A 62 4.20 -11.39 -3.84
C ARG A 62 5.23 -11.42 -2.72
N THR A 63 6.41 -10.90 -3.00
CA THR A 63 7.40 -10.63 -1.96
C THR A 63 6.95 -9.41 -1.16
N GLU A 64 6.84 -9.57 0.15
CA GLU A 64 6.51 -8.49 1.07
C GLU A 64 7.76 -8.10 1.86
N ILE A 65 8.00 -6.80 1.98
CA ILE A 65 9.09 -6.26 2.79
C ILE A 65 8.45 -5.34 3.81
N ILE A 66 8.55 -5.73 5.07
CA ILE A 66 7.92 -5.04 6.20
C ILE A 66 9.03 -4.47 7.06
N ILE A 67 9.06 -3.15 7.19
CA ILE A 67 10.00 -2.44 8.05
C ILE A 67 9.25 -2.08 9.32
N LYS A 68 9.72 -2.57 10.47
CA LYS A 68 9.27 -2.07 11.77
C LYS A 68 10.09 -0.84 12.10
N LEU A 69 9.42 0.29 12.31
CA LEU A 69 10.02 1.56 12.68
C LEU A 69 10.00 1.70 14.20
N LYS A 70 11.06 2.29 14.76
CA LYS A 70 11.19 2.50 16.22
C LYS A 70 10.05 3.32 16.82
N THR A 71 9.52 4.28 16.05
CA THR A 71 8.55 5.27 16.55
C THR A 71 7.23 5.26 15.80
N SER A 72 7.12 4.57 14.65
CA SER A 72 6.02 4.77 13.69
C SER A 72 5.41 3.45 13.21
N GLY A 73 5.47 2.40 14.03
CA GLY A 73 4.82 1.13 13.74
C GLY A 73 5.47 0.36 12.58
N LYS A 74 4.66 -0.45 11.86
CA LYS A 74 5.12 -1.25 10.72
C LYS A 74 4.73 -0.58 9.41
N VAL A 75 5.64 -0.57 8.45
CA VAL A 75 5.40 -0.06 7.10
C VAL A 75 5.82 -1.10 6.07
N CYS A 76 4.97 -1.34 5.10
CA CYS A 76 5.27 -2.19 3.95
C CYS A 76 5.88 -1.34 2.83
N VAL A 77 6.97 -1.82 2.23
CA VAL A 77 7.69 -1.08 1.19
C VAL A 77 7.66 -1.82 -0.14
N ASN A 78 7.66 -1.07 -1.24
CA ASN A 78 7.61 -1.65 -2.57
C ASN A 78 8.97 -2.30 -2.93
N PRO A 79 9.03 -3.63 -3.18
CA PRO A 79 10.27 -4.31 -3.58
C PRO A 79 10.86 -3.78 -4.89
N GLU A 80 10.06 -3.13 -5.73
CA GLU A 80 10.51 -2.60 -7.02
C GLU A 80 11.28 -1.28 -6.89
N ALA A 81 11.12 -0.57 -5.77
CA ALA A 81 11.74 0.73 -5.53
C ALA A 81 13.29 0.61 -5.51
N PRO A 82 14.02 1.52 -6.18
CA PRO A 82 15.48 1.43 -6.30
C PRO A 82 16.22 1.38 -4.96
N TRP A 83 15.76 2.12 -3.96
CA TRP A 83 16.38 2.15 -2.64
C TRP A 83 16.14 0.85 -1.86
N VAL A 84 14.99 0.20 -2.04
CA VAL A 84 14.65 -1.10 -1.43
C VAL A 84 15.54 -2.19 -2.02
N LYS A 85 15.73 -2.20 -3.35
CA LYS A 85 16.68 -3.12 -4.01
C LYS A 85 18.10 -2.95 -3.46
N LYS A 86 18.56 -1.70 -3.24
CA LYS A 86 19.87 -1.43 -2.62
C LYS A 86 19.93 -1.92 -1.17
N LEU A 87 18.88 -1.72 -0.39
CA LEU A 87 18.77 -2.21 0.98
C LEU A 87 18.90 -3.74 1.05
N LEU A 88 18.14 -4.47 0.23
CA LEU A 88 18.19 -5.93 0.16
C LEU A 88 19.58 -6.44 -0.22
N LYS A 89 20.24 -5.81 -1.20
CA LYS A 89 21.62 -6.15 -1.58
C LYS A 89 22.57 -6.01 -0.39
N ARG A 90 22.49 -4.92 0.38
CA ARG A 90 23.33 -4.74 1.57
C ARG A 90 23.09 -5.79 2.63
N ILE A 91 21.82 -6.12 2.92
CA ILE A 91 21.46 -7.17 3.89
C ILE A 91 22.03 -8.53 3.45
N ALA A 92 21.90 -8.87 2.17
CA ALA A 92 22.44 -10.11 1.61
C ALA A 92 23.98 -10.16 1.67
N SER A 93 24.66 -9.03 1.48
CA SER A 93 26.12 -8.94 1.65
C SER A 93 26.56 -9.13 3.09
N THR A 94 25.82 -8.59 4.07
CA THR A 94 26.14 -8.75 5.49
C THR A 94 25.98 -10.20 5.96
N LYS A 95 25.01 -10.95 5.42
CA LYS A 95 24.78 -12.37 5.75
C LYS A 95 25.90 -13.32 5.29
N LYS A 96 26.75 -12.90 4.36
CA LYS A 96 27.87 -13.72 3.84
C LYS A 96 29.17 -13.56 4.63
N LYS A 97 29.20 -12.67 5.63
CA LYS A 97 30.35 -12.41 6.49
C LYS A 97 30.06 -12.93 7.88
#